data_AF-A0A172XAV9-F1
#
_entry.id   AF-A0A172XAV9-F1
#
_cell.length_a   1.000
_cell.length_b   1.000
_cell.length_c   1.000
_cell.angle_alpha   90.00
_cell.angle_beta   90.00
_cell.angle_gamma   90.00
#
_symmetry.space_group_name_H-M   'P 1'
#
loop_
_entity.id
_entity.type
_entity.pdbx_description
1 polymer ?
#
loop_
_entity_poly.entity_id
_entity_poly.type
_entity_poly.pdbx_seq_one_letter_code
_entity_poly.pdbx_strand_id
1 'polypeptide(L)'
;MIHTIKTFIITIILILCFSCKNNKITDKNFSYIIIFSDATEYFFKIKNSPFIQDKTLFINEKDIEIIKDKLNNVKKILLTHKSNNEIFNINKIKKKTFYLSKVKFSLKKAIDFIFSDPSIDLTTSLIMKDNTLNQTDSEHLEKSAKEQNINITTINDKNILYLKNLITPKITKVILFSMRNNHVFLKKLSESSFFKKIEFILIGSNKKDLKEINTKYIISMNELDLIEITKKINKDFQYEFNIYEKTI
;
A
#
# COMPACT_ATOMS: atom_id res chain seq x y z
N MET A 1 28.89 -25.76 -50.43
CA MET A 1 28.73 -25.97 -48.97
C MET A 1 29.15 -24.77 -48.12
N ILE A 2 30.28 -24.12 -48.38
CA ILE A 2 30.76 -22.96 -47.60
C ILE A 2 29.85 -21.72 -47.73
N HIS A 3 29.27 -21.49 -48.92
CA HIS A 3 28.37 -20.35 -49.13
C HIS A 3 27.05 -20.46 -48.35
N THR A 4 26.46 -21.66 -48.28
CA THR A 4 25.21 -21.90 -47.54
C THR A 4 25.38 -21.70 -46.04
N ILE A 5 26.54 -22.06 -45.48
CA ILE A 5 26.86 -21.87 -44.06
C ILE A 5 27.00 -20.37 -43.73
N LYS A 6 27.64 -19.57 -44.60
CA LYS A 6 27.74 -18.11 -44.43
C LYS A 6 26.35 -17.45 -44.42
N THR A 7 25.46 -17.83 -45.33
CA THR A 7 24.09 -17.28 -45.37
C THR A 7 23.29 -17.68 -44.12
N PHE A 8 23.44 -18.91 -43.64
CA PHE A 8 22.73 -19.39 -42.44
C PHE A 8 23.19 -18.67 -41.16
N ILE A 9 24.50 -18.43 -41.02
CA ILE A 9 25.08 -17.67 -39.90
C ILE A 9 24.62 -16.20 -39.93
N ILE A 10 24.61 -15.55 -41.10
CA ILE A 10 24.12 -14.18 -41.23
C ILE A 10 22.63 -14.08 -40.89
N THR A 11 21.83 -15.07 -41.29
CA THR A 11 20.39 -15.10 -41.00
C THR A 11 20.12 -15.33 -39.50
N ILE A 12 20.90 -16.20 -38.83
CA ILE A 12 20.80 -16.41 -37.38
C ILE A 12 21.24 -15.17 -36.60
N ILE A 13 22.29 -14.46 -37.04
CA ILE A 13 22.74 -13.20 -36.42
C ILE A 13 21.68 -12.10 -36.60
N LEU A 14 21.05 -11.99 -37.79
CA LEU A 14 19.94 -11.07 -38.03
C LEU A 14 18.72 -11.41 -37.16
N ILE A 15 18.36 -12.68 -37.02
CA ILE A 15 17.27 -13.12 -36.13
C ILE A 15 17.60 -12.84 -34.66
N LEU A 16 18.85 -13.02 -34.22
CA LEU A 16 19.30 -12.68 -32.87
C LEU A 16 19.30 -11.17 -32.61
N CYS A 17 19.67 -10.35 -33.61
CA CYS A 17 19.57 -8.89 -33.55
C CYS A 17 18.11 -8.41 -33.54
N PHE A 18 17.18 -9.09 -34.22
CA PHE A 18 15.75 -8.80 -34.19
C PHE A 18 15.01 -9.43 -33.00
N SER A 19 15.56 -10.47 -32.36
CA SER A 19 14.99 -11.09 -31.15
C SER A 19 15.33 -10.32 -29.87
N CYS A 20 16.29 -9.39 -29.92
CA CYS A 20 16.34 -8.27 -28.98
C CYS A 20 15.21 -7.27 -29.31
N LYS A 21 13.95 -7.72 -29.27
CA LYS A 21 12.83 -6.81 -28.99
C LYS A 21 13.08 -6.26 -27.59
N ASN A 22 13.79 -5.15 -27.56
CA ASN A 22 13.89 -4.25 -26.44
C ASN A 22 12.47 -4.07 -25.91
N ASN A 23 12.12 -4.77 -24.82
CA ASN A 23 10.81 -4.70 -24.20
C ASN A 23 10.71 -3.40 -23.39
N LYS A 24 11.08 -2.28 -24.02
CA LYS A 24 11.20 -0.98 -23.40
C LYS A 24 9.82 -0.53 -22.99
N ILE A 25 9.73 0.03 -21.79
CA ILE A 25 8.49 0.61 -21.26
C ILE A 25 7.94 1.71 -22.19
N THR A 26 8.82 2.35 -22.96
CA THR A 26 8.52 3.34 -24.01
C THR A 26 7.75 2.79 -25.19
N ASP A 27 7.63 1.47 -25.35
CA ASP A 27 6.95 0.86 -26.49
C ASP A 27 5.60 0.27 -26.08
N LYS A 28 5.32 0.19 -24.76
CA LYS A 28 4.08 -0.34 -24.21
C LYS A 28 2.99 0.73 -24.07
N ASN A 29 1.73 0.32 -24.23
CA ASN A 29 0.58 1.21 -24.07
C ASN A 29 0.09 1.24 -22.61
N PHE A 30 -0.19 2.44 -22.11
CA PHE A 30 -0.81 2.68 -20.80
C PHE A 30 -1.67 3.94 -20.87
N SER A 31 -2.74 3.98 -20.08
CA SER A 31 -3.70 5.09 -20.03
C SER A 31 -3.60 5.89 -18.74
N TYR A 32 -3.00 5.32 -17.71
CA TYR A 32 -2.87 5.89 -16.37
C TYR A 32 -1.42 5.79 -15.92
N ILE A 33 -0.99 6.68 -15.04
CA ILE A 33 0.36 6.65 -14.47
C ILE A 33 0.28 6.91 -12.97
N ILE A 34 1.05 6.15 -12.21
CA ILE A 34 1.36 6.38 -10.81
C ILE A 34 2.86 6.69 -10.73
N ILE A 35 3.18 7.87 -10.20
CA ILE A 35 4.55 8.35 -10.07
C ILE A 35 4.86 8.51 -8.58
N PHE A 36 6.02 7.99 -8.20
CA PHE A 36 6.41 7.91 -6.80
C PHE A 36 7.88 8.25 -6.58
N SER A 37 8.20 8.71 -5.37
CA SER A 37 9.56 8.96 -4.94
C SER A 37 10.22 7.66 -4.47
N ASP A 38 11.54 7.68 -4.25
CA ASP A 38 12.24 6.58 -3.58
C ASP A 38 11.66 6.28 -2.18
N ALA A 39 11.22 7.31 -1.46
CA ALA A 39 10.59 7.13 -0.14
C ALA A 39 9.26 6.37 -0.24
N THR A 40 8.43 6.72 -1.23
CA THR A 40 7.20 6.00 -1.54
C THR A 40 7.50 4.60 -2.06
N GLU A 41 8.46 4.46 -2.97
CA GLU A 41 8.90 3.16 -3.50
C GLU A 41 9.31 2.22 -2.37
N TYR A 42 10.09 2.71 -1.40
CA TYR A 42 10.47 1.97 -0.20
C TYR A 42 9.27 1.67 0.71
N PHE A 43 8.46 2.68 1.04
CA PHE A 43 7.29 2.55 1.91
C PHE A 43 6.29 1.52 1.37
N PHE A 44 6.02 1.58 0.07
CA PHE A 44 5.15 0.66 -0.64
C PHE A 44 5.92 -0.49 -1.28
N LYS A 45 7.19 -0.76 -0.90
CA LYS A 45 8.17 -1.69 -1.53
C LYS A 45 7.85 -2.04 -2.98
N ILE A 46 7.64 -1.05 -3.83
CA ILE A 46 7.29 -1.23 -5.24
C ILE A 46 8.51 -1.91 -5.88
N LYS A 47 8.34 -3.12 -6.43
CA LYS A 47 9.47 -3.88 -6.99
C LYS A 47 9.43 -3.83 -8.50
N ASN A 48 10.61 -3.74 -9.11
CA ASN A 48 10.79 -3.81 -10.56
C ASN A 48 10.11 -2.66 -11.31
N SER A 49 10.11 -1.45 -10.73
CA SER A 49 9.74 -0.25 -11.47
C SER A 49 10.79 0.07 -12.56
N PRO A 50 10.40 0.56 -13.74
CA PRO A 50 9.03 0.79 -14.18
C PRO A 50 8.32 -0.47 -14.70
N PHE A 51 7.03 -0.62 -14.38
CA PHE A 51 6.18 -1.72 -14.88
C PHE A 51 4.75 -1.26 -15.17
N ILE A 52 3.99 -2.06 -15.95
CA ILE A 52 2.60 -1.78 -16.28
C ILE A 52 1.71 -2.87 -15.72
N GLN A 53 0.65 -2.47 -15.02
CA GLN A 53 -0.42 -3.35 -14.56
C GLN A 53 -1.76 -2.68 -14.82
N ASP A 54 -2.72 -3.41 -15.39
CA ASP A 54 -4.06 -2.93 -15.72
C ASP A 54 -4.12 -1.58 -16.46
N LYS A 55 -3.24 -1.40 -17.45
CA LYS A 55 -3.07 -0.14 -18.22
C LYS A 55 -2.57 1.05 -17.38
N THR A 56 -2.07 0.81 -16.18
CA THR A 56 -1.44 1.81 -15.31
C THR A 56 0.06 1.56 -15.28
N LEU A 57 0.84 2.59 -15.61
CA LEU A 57 2.29 2.57 -15.45
C LEU A 57 2.66 2.97 -14.02
N PHE A 58 3.48 2.15 -13.37
CA PHE A 58 4.19 2.46 -12.14
C PHE A 58 5.61 2.89 -12.51
N ILE A 59 6.02 4.08 -12.08
CA ILE A 59 7.36 4.60 -12.37
C ILE A 59 7.88 5.49 -11.24
N ASN A 60 9.16 5.34 -10.92
CA ASN A 60 9.83 6.25 -10.00
C ASN A 60 10.04 7.62 -10.67
N GLU A 61 9.88 8.70 -9.94
CA GLU A 61 10.03 10.06 -10.47
C GLU A 61 11.40 10.32 -11.10
N LYS A 62 12.46 9.64 -10.62
CA LYS A 62 13.81 9.75 -11.20
C LYS A 62 13.88 9.27 -12.65
N ASP A 63 12.96 8.38 -13.04
CA ASP A 63 12.92 7.75 -14.35
C ASP A 63 11.88 8.40 -15.28
N ILE A 64 11.25 9.50 -14.86
CA ILE A 64 10.12 10.11 -15.59
C ILE A 64 10.48 10.59 -17.00
N GLU A 65 11.74 10.99 -17.21
CA GLU A 65 12.25 11.44 -18.51
C GLU A 65 12.05 10.37 -19.61
N ILE A 66 12.14 9.09 -19.25
CA ILE A 66 11.99 7.95 -20.17
C ILE A 66 10.61 7.97 -20.85
N ILE A 67 9.58 8.53 -20.20
CA ILE A 67 8.20 8.54 -20.72
C ILE A 67 7.66 9.95 -20.97
N LYS A 68 8.50 10.99 -20.99
CA LYS A 68 8.05 12.39 -21.05
C LYS A 68 7.08 12.65 -22.21
N ASP A 69 7.35 12.07 -23.37
CA ASP A 69 6.56 12.27 -24.59
C ASP A 69 5.18 11.60 -24.51
N LYS A 70 5.06 10.56 -23.69
CA LYS A 70 3.79 9.86 -23.43
C LYS A 70 2.93 10.55 -22.40
N LEU A 71 3.51 11.36 -21.52
CA LEU A 71 2.78 12.05 -20.46
C LEU A 71 1.64 12.88 -21.03
N ASN A 72 1.77 13.46 -22.21
CA ASN A 72 0.73 14.25 -22.85
C ASN A 72 -0.52 13.46 -23.25
N ASN A 73 -0.42 12.15 -23.42
CA ASN A 73 -1.48 11.30 -23.98
C ASN A 73 -2.18 10.43 -22.94
N VAL A 74 -1.69 10.39 -21.70
CA VAL A 74 -2.38 9.65 -20.63
C VAL A 74 -3.60 10.40 -20.10
N LYS A 75 -4.56 9.63 -19.58
CA LYS A 75 -5.83 10.12 -19.04
C LYS A 75 -5.64 10.80 -17.67
N LYS A 76 -4.88 10.17 -16.77
CA LYS A 76 -4.62 10.68 -15.41
C LYS A 76 -3.23 10.30 -14.93
N ILE A 77 -2.72 11.12 -14.03
CA ILE A 77 -1.43 10.95 -13.35
C ILE A 77 -1.69 11.11 -11.85
N LEU A 78 -1.41 10.06 -11.09
CA LEU A 78 -1.33 10.13 -9.63
C LEU A 78 0.11 10.39 -9.22
N LEU A 79 0.36 11.51 -8.55
CA LEU A 79 1.61 11.76 -7.84
C LEU A 79 1.44 11.36 -6.38
N THR A 80 2.27 10.43 -5.89
CA THR A 80 2.22 10.01 -4.48
C THR A 80 2.83 11.04 -3.52
N HIS A 81 3.58 12.00 -4.06
CA HIS A 81 4.21 13.11 -3.35
C HIS A 81 4.23 14.36 -4.22
N LYS A 82 4.59 15.52 -3.66
CA LYS A 82 4.77 16.74 -4.45
C LYS A 82 6.12 16.66 -5.16
N SER A 83 6.11 16.63 -6.50
CA SER A 83 7.33 16.64 -7.31
C SER A 83 7.69 18.07 -7.71
N ASN A 84 8.99 18.37 -7.76
CA ASN A 84 9.54 19.63 -8.24
C ASN A 84 9.97 19.57 -9.71
N ASN A 85 9.78 18.44 -10.38
CA ASN A 85 10.19 18.27 -11.77
C ASN A 85 9.37 19.19 -12.71
N GLU A 86 10.06 19.94 -13.56
CA GLU A 86 9.47 20.93 -14.47
C GLU A 86 8.54 20.32 -15.52
N ILE A 87 8.65 19.03 -15.82
CA ILE A 87 7.72 18.32 -16.73
C ILE A 87 6.28 18.46 -16.23
N PHE A 88 6.06 18.47 -14.91
CA PHE A 88 4.73 18.67 -14.34
C PHE A 88 4.26 20.13 -14.40
N ASN A 89 5.09 21.07 -14.84
CA ASN A 89 4.69 22.47 -15.00
C ASN A 89 3.88 22.74 -16.27
N ILE A 90 3.90 21.83 -17.24
CA ILE A 90 3.13 21.93 -18.47
C ILE A 90 1.63 21.87 -18.17
N ASN A 91 0.86 22.87 -18.60
CA ASN A 91 -0.57 23.01 -18.29
C ASN A 91 -1.41 21.77 -18.64
N LYS A 92 -1.13 21.11 -19.78
CA LYS A 92 -1.82 19.88 -20.18
C LYS A 92 -1.57 18.72 -19.20
N ILE A 93 -0.37 18.64 -18.64
CA ILE A 93 0.02 17.64 -17.64
C ILE A 93 -0.57 18.01 -16.27
N LYS A 94 -0.50 19.28 -15.85
CA LYS A 94 -1.11 19.76 -14.61
C LYS A 94 -2.58 19.38 -14.49
N LYS A 95 -3.37 19.57 -15.55
CA LYS A 95 -4.83 19.32 -15.54
C LYS A 95 -5.24 17.87 -15.26
N LYS A 96 -4.36 16.91 -15.55
CA LYS A 96 -4.61 15.47 -15.30
C LYS A 96 -3.85 14.92 -14.10
N THR A 97 -3.05 15.78 -13.46
CA THR A 97 -2.24 15.42 -12.32
C THR A 97 -3.01 15.69 -11.05
N PHE A 98 -3.07 14.71 -10.16
CA PHE A 98 -3.58 14.88 -8.82
C PHE A 98 -2.65 14.19 -7.82
N TYR A 99 -2.74 14.59 -6.56
CA TYR A 99 -1.81 14.18 -5.52
C TYR A 99 -2.49 13.21 -4.55
N LEU A 100 -1.79 12.16 -4.15
CA LEU A 100 -2.27 11.20 -3.15
C LEU A 100 -2.59 11.90 -1.82
N SER A 101 -1.86 12.97 -1.48
CA SER A 101 -2.13 13.78 -0.29
C SER A 101 -3.48 14.49 -0.28
N LYS A 102 -4.15 14.61 -1.44
CA LYS A 102 -5.51 15.15 -1.55
C LYS A 102 -6.59 14.08 -1.36
N VAL A 103 -6.23 12.81 -1.31
CA VAL A 103 -7.16 11.72 -1.01
C VAL A 103 -7.32 11.67 0.51
N LYS A 104 -8.55 11.82 0.99
CA LYS A 104 -8.86 11.55 2.41
C LYS A 104 -8.96 10.05 2.56
N PHE A 105 -8.30 9.49 3.55
CA PHE A 105 -8.38 8.07 3.83
C PHE A 105 -9.22 7.82 5.07
N SER A 106 -10.06 6.79 5.01
CA SER A 106 -11.06 6.47 6.02
C SER A 106 -10.95 5.02 6.46
N LEU A 107 -10.86 4.81 7.76
CA LEU A 107 -10.91 3.49 8.38
C LEU A 107 -12.33 3.12 8.84
N LYS A 108 -13.32 3.99 8.66
CA LYS A 108 -14.72 3.72 9.07
C LYS A 108 -15.23 2.32 8.67
N LYS A 109 -15.12 1.94 7.40
CA LYS A 109 -15.54 0.61 6.92
C LYS A 109 -14.79 -0.54 7.59
N ALA A 110 -13.51 -0.33 7.87
CA ALA A 110 -12.68 -1.31 8.59
C ALA A 110 -13.15 -1.46 10.04
N ILE A 111 -13.40 -0.34 10.72
CA ILE A 111 -13.98 -0.33 12.07
C ILE A 111 -15.33 -1.06 12.05
N ASP A 112 -16.24 -0.69 11.14
CA ASP A 112 -17.55 -1.33 11.03
C ASP A 112 -17.44 -2.84 10.81
N PHE A 113 -16.53 -3.29 9.95
CA PHE A 113 -16.24 -4.72 9.75
C PHE A 113 -15.80 -5.40 11.05
N ILE A 114 -14.83 -4.82 11.77
CA ILE A 114 -14.33 -5.41 13.03
C ILE A 114 -15.42 -5.54 14.09
N PHE A 115 -16.28 -4.54 14.20
CA PHE A 115 -17.33 -4.49 15.21
C PHE A 115 -18.63 -5.22 14.81
N SER A 116 -18.77 -5.64 13.55
CA SER A 116 -19.96 -6.36 13.06
C SER A 116 -19.70 -7.81 12.69
N ASP A 117 -18.46 -8.21 12.43
CA ASP A 117 -18.11 -9.60 12.09
C ASP A 117 -18.16 -10.50 13.34
N PRO A 118 -19.13 -11.43 13.44
CA PRO A 118 -19.27 -12.31 14.59
C PRO A 118 -18.10 -13.31 14.74
N SER A 119 -17.26 -13.49 13.71
CA SER A 119 -16.04 -14.32 13.79
C SER A 119 -14.92 -13.65 14.59
N ILE A 120 -15.07 -12.36 14.93
CA ILE A 120 -14.09 -11.59 15.70
C ILE A 120 -14.58 -11.48 17.14
N ASP A 121 -14.08 -12.36 18.01
CA ASP A 121 -14.32 -12.24 19.45
C ASP A 121 -13.59 -11.00 20.02
N LEU A 122 -14.35 -9.92 20.24
CA LEU A 122 -13.85 -8.67 20.80
C LEU A 122 -13.58 -8.76 22.32
N THR A 123 -14.19 -9.72 23.02
CA THR A 123 -14.08 -9.82 24.48
C THR A 123 -12.72 -10.35 24.93
N THR A 124 -12.11 -11.24 24.13
CA THR A 124 -10.75 -11.74 24.33
C THR A 124 -9.72 -11.02 23.44
N SER A 125 -10.12 -9.91 22.81
CA SER A 125 -9.25 -9.09 21.98
C SER A 125 -8.65 -7.92 22.76
N LEU A 126 -7.35 -7.69 22.59
CA LEU A 126 -6.70 -6.43 22.95
C LEU A 126 -6.82 -5.45 21.78
N ILE A 127 -7.70 -4.46 21.92
CA ILE A 127 -7.89 -3.40 20.92
C ILE A 127 -7.03 -2.20 21.27
N MET A 128 -6.21 -1.76 20.31
CA MET A 128 -5.26 -0.68 20.51
C MET A 128 -5.34 0.35 19.38
N LYS A 129 -5.16 1.63 19.73
CA LYS A 129 -4.98 2.73 18.78
C LYS A 129 -3.76 3.59 19.12
N ASP A 130 -3.25 4.35 18.15
CA ASP A 130 -2.31 5.44 18.40
C ASP A 130 -2.82 6.77 17.84
N ASN A 131 -2.02 7.83 18.00
CA ASN A 131 -2.37 9.18 17.55
C ASN A 131 -2.23 9.38 16.03
N THR A 132 -2.04 8.31 15.24
CA THR A 132 -1.92 8.41 13.77
C THR A 132 -3.25 8.24 13.06
N LEU A 133 -4.31 7.82 13.78
CA LEU A 133 -5.67 7.86 13.27
C LEU A 133 -6.15 9.32 13.15
N ASN A 134 -6.90 9.62 12.09
CA ASN A 134 -7.58 10.89 12.01
C ASN A 134 -8.70 10.97 13.07
N GLN A 135 -9.10 12.20 13.43
CA GLN A 135 -10.07 12.43 14.48
C GLN A 135 -11.41 11.75 14.21
N THR A 136 -11.92 11.83 12.98
CA THR A 136 -13.22 11.23 12.59
C THR A 136 -13.23 9.70 12.77
N ASP A 137 -12.17 9.01 12.33
CA ASP A 137 -12.04 7.56 12.51
C ASP A 137 -11.83 7.20 13.99
N SER A 138 -11.11 8.03 14.76
CA SER A 138 -10.94 7.81 16.20
C SER A 138 -12.26 7.95 16.96
N GLU A 139 -13.06 8.98 16.67
CA GLU A 139 -14.38 9.18 17.27
C GLU A 139 -15.34 8.04 16.91
N HIS A 140 -15.30 7.58 15.65
CA HIS A 140 -16.10 6.44 15.20
C HIS A 140 -15.70 5.15 15.92
N LEU A 141 -14.39 4.87 16.04
CA LEU A 141 -13.87 3.72 16.79
C LEU A 141 -14.29 3.74 18.27
N GLU A 142 -14.17 4.89 18.94
CA GLU A 142 -14.57 5.05 20.34
C GLU A 142 -16.07 4.86 20.53
N LYS A 143 -16.89 5.36 19.60
CA LYS A 143 -18.34 5.16 19.62
C LYS A 143 -18.69 3.67 19.48
N SER A 144 -18.16 2.99 18.47
CA SER A 144 -18.42 1.56 18.24
C SER A 144 -17.99 0.69 19.44
N ALA A 145 -16.84 1.00 20.04
CA ALA A 145 -16.37 0.27 21.22
C ALA A 145 -17.28 0.51 22.44
N LYS A 146 -17.72 1.75 22.67
CA LYS A 146 -18.64 2.08 23.77
C LYS A 146 -19.98 1.37 23.63
N GLU A 147 -20.54 1.32 22.43
CA GLU A 147 -21.81 0.62 22.14
C GLU A 147 -21.75 -0.88 22.50
N GLN A 148 -20.56 -1.49 22.45
CA GLN A 148 -20.33 -2.90 22.75
C GLN A 148 -19.61 -3.14 24.09
N ASN A 149 -19.44 -2.12 24.92
CA ASN A 149 -18.70 -2.17 26.19
C ASN A 149 -17.26 -2.73 26.06
N ILE A 150 -16.58 -2.40 24.96
CA ILE A 150 -15.20 -2.81 24.70
C ILE A 150 -14.24 -1.68 25.09
N ASN A 151 -13.14 -2.04 25.75
CA ASN A 151 -12.08 -1.10 26.10
C ASN A 151 -11.08 -0.95 24.95
N ILE A 152 -10.68 0.29 24.66
CA ILE A 152 -9.60 0.60 23.72
C ILE A 152 -8.39 1.12 24.49
N THR A 153 -7.22 0.53 24.24
CA THR A 153 -5.96 1.04 24.79
C THR A 153 -5.33 2.04 23.82
N THR A 154 -5.12 3.27 24.26
CA THR A 154 -4.39 4.27 23.48
C THR A 154 -2.88 4.16 23.75
N ILE A 155 -2.09 3.87 22.73
CA ILE A 155 -0.64 3.77 22.80
C ILE A 155 0.00 5.15 22.62
N ASN A 156 0.94 5.48 23.49
CA ASN A 156 1.74 6.70 23.45
C ASN A 156 3.18 6.43 23.94
N ASP A 157 4.02 7.46 23.92
CA ASP A 157 5.44 7.35 24.28
C ASP A 157 5.68 6.85 25.72
N LYS A 158 4.71 7.01 26.62
CA LYS A 158 4.83 6.58 28.02
C LYS A 158 4.53 5.10 28.19
N ASN A 159 3.52 4.58 27.50
CA ASN A 159 3.08 3.19 27.69
C ASN A 159 3.64 2.21 26.66
N ILE A 160 4.27 2.68 25.59
CA ILE A 160 4.85 1.83 24.53
C ILE A 160 5.87 0.80 25.05
N LEU A 161 6.60 1.14 26.12
CA LEU A 161 7.59 0.26 26.75
C LEU A 161 6.94 -0.93 27.48
N TYR A 162 5.67 -0.84 27.85
CA TYR A 162 4.96 -1.86 28.61
C TYR A 162 4.03 -2.73 27.76
N LEU A 163 4.00 -2.54 26.43
CA LEU A 163 3.11 -3.26 25.53
C LEU A 163 3.19 -4.79 25.66
N LYS A 164 4.39 -5.33 25.90
CA LYS A 164 4.58 -6.78 26.09
C LYS A 164 3.73 -7.36 27.23
N ASN A 165 3.47 -6.56 28.27
CA ASN A 165 2.71 -6.96 29.44
C ASN A 165 1.19 -6.92 29.21
N LEU A 166 0.73 -6.25 28.14
CA LEU A 166 -0.68 -6.21 27.77
C LEU A 166 -1.14 -7.52 27.12
N ILE A 167 -0.22 -8.27 26.52
CA ILE A 167 -0.51 -9.61 26.02
C ILE A 167 -0.44 -10.59 27.20
N THR A 168 -1.61 -11.05 27.63
CA THR A 168 -1.78 -12.05 28.69
C THR A 168 -2.34 -13.36 28.11
N PRO A 169 -2.32 -14.49 28.85
CA PRO A 169 -2.89 -15.76 28.36
C PRO A 169 -4.37 -15.69 27.96
N LYS A 170 -5.12 -14.71 28.48
CA LYS A 170 -6.54 -14.51 28.16
C LYS A 170 -6.76 -13.79 26.82
N ILE A 171 -5.74 -13.06 26.36
CA ILE A 171 -5.81 -12.38 25.07
C ILE A 171 -5.56 -13.42 23.99
N THR A 172 -6.48 -13.55 23.05
CA THR A 172 -6.34 -14.45 21.90
C THR A 172 -6.02 -13.68 20.62
N LYS A 173 -6.40 -12.40 20.59
CA LYS A 173 -6.29 -11.55 19.41
C LYS A 173 -5.84 -10.14 19.77
N VAL A 174 -5.06 -9.53 18.90
CA VAL A 174 -4.66 -8.12 18.98
C VAL A 174 -5.16 -7.39 17.73
N ILE A 175 -5.93 -6.32 17.95
CA ILE A 175 -6.45 -5.46 16.88
C ILE A 175 -5.74 -4.12 16.99
N LEU A 176 -4.90 -3.80 16.00
CA LEU A 176 -4.05 -2.61 15.97
C LEU A 176 -4.56 -1.60 14.96
N PHE A 177 -5.13 -0.51 15.45
CA PHE A 177 -5.47 0.68 14.67
C PHE A 177 -4.27 1.66 14.69
N SER A 178 -3.38 1.57 13.69
CA SER A 178 -2.25 2.50 13.53
C SER A 178 -1.86 2.62 12.06
N MET A 179 -1.64 3.83 11.57
CA MET A 179 -1.29 4.06 10.16
C MET A 179 0.22 4.04 9.90
N ARG A 180 1.05 4.26 10.92
CA ARG A 180 2.50 4.46 10.74
C ARG A 180 3.36 3.59 11.67
N ASN A 181 2.87 3.31 12.87
CA ASN A 181 3.71 2.78 13.95
C ASN A 181 3.51 1.28 14.24
N ASN A 182 2.70 0.58 13.44
CA ASN A 182 2.46 -0.86 13.61
C ASN A 182 3.75 -1.66 13.81
N HIS A 183 4.80 -1.37 13.04
CA HIS A 183 6.06 -2.10 13.14
C HIS A 183 6.75 -1.91 14.50
N VAL A 184 6.68 -0.73 15.11
CA VAL A 184 7.23 -0.44 16.44
C VAL A 184 6.44 -1.20 17.50
N PHE A 185 5.11 -1.14 17.42
CA PHE A 185 4.23 -1.81 18.39
C PHE A 185 4.39 -3.32 18.32
N LEU A 186 4.42 -3.90 17.11
CA LEU A 186 4.66 -5.31 16.90
C LEU A 186 6.01 -5.76 17.48
N LYS A 187 7.08 -4.97 17.31
CA LYS A 187 8.39 -5.27 17.90
C LYS A 187 8.35 -5.27 19.43
N LYS A 188 7.55 -4.39 20.04
CA LYS A 188 7.40 -4.35 21.50
C LYS A 188 6.52 -5.47 22.03
N LEU A 189 5.46 -5.81 21.31
CA LEU A 189 4.59 -6.94 21.64
C LEU A 189 5.34 -8.28 21.49
N SER A 190 6.28 -8.40 20.55
CA SER A 190 7.07 -9.62 20.34
C SER A 190 8.01 -9.97 21.48
N GLU A 191 8.25 -9.04 22.41
CA GLU A 191 8.98 -9.31 23.65
C GLU A 191 8.14 -10.14 24.66
N SER A 192 6.84 -10.36 24.40
CA SER A 192 5.96 -11.20 25.23
C SER A 192 6.12 -12.69 24.90
N SER A 193 6.11 -13.55 25.93
CA SER A 193 6.12 -15.01 25.77
C SER A 193 4.88 -15.57 25.07
N PHE A 194 3.78 -14.80 25.03
CA PHE A 194 2.52 -15.22 24.41
C PHE A 194 2.39 -14.78 22.95
N PHE A 195 3.29 -13.94 22.43
CA PHE A 195 3.15 -13.29 21.12
C PHE A 195 2.82 -14.24 19.96
N LYS A 196 3.48 -15.42 19.89
CA LYS A 196 3.26 -16.40 18.82
C LYS A 196 1.88 -17.07 18.87
N LYS A 197 1.18 -17.00 20.01
CA LYS A 197 -0.16 -17.58 20.20
C LYS A 197 -1.28 -16.59 19.88
N ILE A 198 -0.93 -15.33 19.63
CA ILE A 198 -1.89 -14.26 19.38
C ILE A 198 -2.14 -14.12 17.88
N GLU A 199 -3.41 -14.03 17.52
CA GLU A 199 -3.82 -13.61 16.19
C GLU A 199 -3.83 -12.09 16.07
N PHE A 200 -3.34 -11.55 14.96
CA PHE A 200 -3.28 -10.11 14.73
C PHE A 200 -4.20 -9.66 13.61
N ILE A 201 -4.94 -8.58 13.86
CA ILE A 201 -5.63 -7.78 12.86
C ILE A 201 -4.92 -6.43 12.80
N LEU A 202 -4.30 -6.13 11.67
CA LEU A 202 -3.53 -4.90 11.49
C LEU A 202 -4.29 -3.93 10.58
N ILE A 203 -4.53 -2.72 11.07
CA ILE A 203 -5.34 -1.71 10.38
C ILE A 203 -4.49 -0.48 10.16
N GLY A 204 -4.36 -0.06 8.90
CA GLY A 204 -3.44 0.98 8.48
C GLY A 204 -1.99 0.50 8.29
N SER A 205 -1.74 -0.81 8.31
CA SER A 205 -0.39 -1.33 8.21
C SER A 205 0.17 -1.27 6.79
N ASN A 206 1.32 -0.63 6.65
CA ASN A 206 2.13 -0.64 5.43
C ASN A 206 3.24 -1.70 5.47
N LYS A 207 3.33 -2.50 6.54
CA LYS A 207 4.45 -3.45 6.75
C LYS A 207 4.27 -4.66 5.84
N LYS A 208 5.19 -4.82 4.88
CA LYS A 208 5.15 -5.95 3.92
C LYS A 208 5.62 -7.30 4.45
N ASP A 209 6.37 -7.36 5.55
CA ASP A 209 6.85 -8.63 6.10
C ASP A 209 6.22 -8.88 7.47
N LEU A 210 5.31 -9.84 7.48
CA LEU A 210 4.58 -10.31 8.65
C LEU A 210 4.82 -11.82 8.86
N LYS A 211 5.95 -12.37 8.36
CA LYS A 211 6.26 -13.81 8.48
C LYS A 211 6.29 -14.31 9.92
N GLU A 212 6.64 -13.45 10.85
CA GLU A 212 6.73 -13.77 12.28
C GLU A 212 5.43 -13.57 13.05
N ILE A 213 4.34 -13.18 12.36
CA ILE A 213 3.08 -12.77 12.98
C ILE A 213 1.95 -13.61 12.41
N ASN A 214 1.17 -14.23 13.30
CA ASN A 214 -0.07 -14.90 12.93
C ASN A 214 -1.17 -13.86 12.64
N THR A 215 -1.18 -13.30 11.42
CA THR A 215 -2.14 -12.26 11.01
C THR A 215 -3.33 -12.86 10.27
N LYS A 216 -4.57 -12.62 10.74
CA LYS A 216 -5.80 -13.02 10.03
C LYS A 216 -6.20 -12.00 8.96
N TYR A 217 -6.17 -10.71 9.30
CA TYR A 217 -6.52 -9.63 8.38
C TYR A 217 -5.45 -8.53 8.33
N ILE A 218 -5.24 -7.99 7.13
CA ILE A 218 -4.45 -6.79 6.89
C ILE A 218 -5.35 -5.79 6.16
N ILE A 219 -5.68 -4.70 6.84
CA ILE A 219 -6.45 -3.60 6.27
C ILE A 219 -5.44 -2.50 5.93
N SER A 220 -5.13 -2.34 4.64
CA SER A 220 -4.00 -1.53 4.17
C SER A 220 -4.20 -0.99 2.76
N MET A 221 -3.22 -0.24 2.26
CA MET A 221 -3.12 0.16 0.85
C MET A 221 -1.97 -0.57 0.15
N ASN A 222 -2.20 -1.02 -1.07
CA ASN A 222 -1.22 -1.63 -1.96
C ASN A 222 -1.31 -1.04 -3.39
N GLU A 223 -0.58 -1.66 -4.33
CA GLU A 223 -0.52 -1.23 -5.73
C GLU A 223 -1.91 -1.26 -6.43
N LEU A 224 -2.78 -2.23 -6.11
CA LEU A 224 -4.15 -2.30 -6.64
C LEU A 224 -5.01 -1.14 -6.16
N ASP A 225 -4.88 -0.75 -4.89
CA ASP A 225 -5.58 0.42 -4.35
C ASP A 225 -5.14 1.70 -5.07
N LEU A 226 -3.84 1.85 -5.35
CA LEU A 226 -3.33 2.99 -6.12
C LEU A 226 -3.86 2.99 -7.57
N ILE A 227 -4.01 1.82 -8.20
CA ILE A 227 -4.63 1.69 -9.54
C ILE A 227 -6.09 2.14 -9.48
N GLU A 228 -6.84 1.69 -8.47
CA GLU A 228 -8.23 2.05 -8.27
C GLU A 228 -8.39 3.57 -8.08
N ILE A 229 -7.62 4.14 -7.16
CA ILE A 229 -7.56 5.59 -6.89
C ILE A 229 -7.29 6.36 -8.18
N THR A 230 -6.26 5.94 -8.94
CA THR A 230 -5.86 6.59 -10.19
C THR A 230 -6.96 6.55 -11.24
N LYS A 231 -7.67 5.43 -11.36
CA LYS A 231 -8.73 5.26 -12.37
C LYS A 231 -10.01 5.99 -11.98
N LYS A 232 -10.52 5.77 -10.76
CA LYS A 232 -11.87 6.13 -10.35
C LYS A 232 -12.00 7.57 -9.83
N ILE A 233 -10.98 8.12 -9.18
CA ILE A 233 -11.15 9.37 -8.41
C ILE A 233 -10.89 10.61 -9.28
N ASN A 234 -11.85 11.53 -9.34
CA ASN A 234 -11.78 12.75 -10.16
C ASN A 234 -11.51 14.02 -9.33
N LYS A 235 -12.14 14.18 -8.15
CA LYS A 235 -11.91 15.28 -7.17
C LYS A 235 -12.39 14.86 -5.77
N ASP A 236 -11.80 15.46 -4.73
CA ASP A 236 -12.22 15.47 -3.30
C ASP A 236 -13.02 14.23 -2.84
N PHE A 237 -12.32 13.11 -2.70
CA PHE A 237 -12.91 11.82 -2.38
C PHE A 237 -12.31 11.22 -1.11
N GLN A 238 -13.14 10.49 -0.36
CA GLN A 238 -12.75 9.70 0.80
C GLN A 238 -12.60 8.26 0.38
N TYR A 239 -11.36 7.76 0.33
CA TYR A 239 -11.07 6.36 0.03
C TYR A 239 -11.14 5.52 1.31
N GLU A 240 -12.00 4.52 1.28
CA GLU A 240 -12.12 3.53 2.35
C GLU A 240 -11.13 2.39 2.09
N PHE A 241 -10.40 2.00 3.13
CA PHE A 241 -9.42 0.93 3.00
C PHE A 241 -10.08 -0.39 2.59
N ASN A 242 -9.41 -1.11 1.68
CA ASN A 242 -9.76 -2.48 1.36
C ASN A 242 -9.28 -3.43 2.47
N ILE A 243 -10.05 -4.50 2.67
CA ILE A 243 -9.78 -5.55 3.64
C ILE A 243 -9.18 -6.71 2.87
N TYR A 244 -7.95 -7.08 3.20
CA TYR A 244 -7.27 -8.21 2.61
C TYR A 244 -7.22 -9.34 3.64
N GLU A 245 -7.90 -10.44 3.33
CA GLU A 245 -7.73 -11.69 4.06
C GLU A 245 -6.37 -12.29 3.69
N LYS A 246 -5.59 -12.70 4.70
CA LYS A 246 -4.34 -13.40 4.44
C LYS A 246 -4.67 -14.87 4.25
N THR A 247 -4.55 -15.35 3.01
CA THR A 247 -4.52 -16.79 2.75
C THR A 247 -3.24 -17.35 3.37
N ILE A 248 -3.39 -18.23 4.36
CA ILE A 248 -2.28 -18.94 5.02
C ILE A 248 -1.69 -19.97 4.07
#